data_AF-A0AAE6NYZ4-F1
#
_entry.id   AF-A0AAE6NYZ4-F1
#
_cell.length_a   1.000
_cell.length_b   1.000
_cell.length_c   1.000
_cell.angle_alpha   90.00
_cell.angle_beta   90.00
_cell.angle_gamma   90.00
#
_symmetry.space_group_name_H-M   'P 1'
#
loop_
_entity.id
_entity.type
_entity.pdbx_description
1 polymer ?
#
loop_
_entity_poly.entity_id
_entity_poly.type
_entity_poly.pdbx_seq_one_letter_code
_entity_poly.pdbx_strand_id
1 'polypeptide(L)'
;MKYLDAHHVMRFLVQVLITAVGTAIIAVGMTLMRKENLGMDAFTALSVGLSHHLPIGLGNIQLGDYLILLVIVLFMDYHQIGFGTLINMMVGYGVQYFTLWFGAYLVFTSFWLKLLFAVLGFLIFTVGIAVYMSAKFGVSSYDAIAPIFSKKFHMPYWSVRVIQDVLFMFLAFLASGPIGIMTIIISLCSGPFVEFWGRHLNLIQ
;
A
#
# COMPACT_ATOMS: atom_id res chain seq x y z
N MET A 1 28.04 -1.22 -28.70
CA MET A 1 27.97 -0.64 -27.34
C MET A 1 26.74 0.26 -27.13
N LYS A 2 26.41 1.25 -27.98
CA LYS A 2 25.21 2.12 -27.80
C LYS A 2 23.83 1.42 -27.70
N TYR A 3 23.66 0.23 -28.29
CA TYR A 3 22.38 -0.50 -28.26
C TYR A 3 22.07 -1.15 -26.90
N LEU A 4 23.11 -1.48 -26.12
CA LEU A 4 22.93 -2.02 -24.76
C LEU A 4 22.40 -0.93 -23.84
N ASP A 5 22.89 0.31 -23.93
CA ASP A 5 22.43 1.42 -23.08
C ASP A 5 20.96 1.78 -23.35
N ALA A 6 20.52 1.83 -24.62
CA ALA A 6 19.15 2.16 -24.96
C ALA A 6 18.13 1.15 -24.42
N HIS A 7 18.46 -0.15 -24.44
CA HIS A 7 17.58 -1.19 -23.89
C HIS A 7 17.50 -1.14 -22.35
N HIS A 8 18.61 -0.84 -21.66
CA HIS A 8 18.62 -0.65 -20.21
C HIS A 8 17.83 0.59 -19.79
N VAL A 9 18.01 1.72 -20.50
CA VAL A 9 17.26 2.95 -20.26
C VAL A 9 15.77 2.74 -20.52
N MET A 10 15.39 2.09 -21.63
CA MET A 10 13.99 1.78 -21.93
C MET A 10 13.37 0.92 -20.83
N ARG A 11 14.06 -0.15 -20.40
CA ARG A 11 13.58 -1.02 -19.32
C ARG A 11 13.39 -0.22 -18.02
N PHE A 12 14.36 0.61 -17.66
CA PHE A 12 14.27 1.47 -16.48
C PHE A 12 13.05 2.42 -16.55
N LEU A 13 12.84 3.09 -17.68
CA LEU A 13 11.71 3.99 -17.87
C LEU A 13 10.37 3.25 -17.78
N VAL A 14 10.27 2.06 -18.36
CA VAL A 14 9.07 1.21 -18.26
C VAL A 14 8.81 0.82 -16.80
N GLN A 15 9.85 0.44 -16.05
CA GLN A 15 9.71 0.11 -14.63
C GLN A 15 9.24 1.30 -13.80
N VAL A 16 9.82 2.48 -14.01
CA VAL A 16 9.40 3.72 -13.36
C VAL A 16 7.93 4.01 -13.67
N LEU A 17 7.51 3.91 -14.94
CA LEU A 17 6.13 4.16 -15.34
C LEU A 17 5.15 3.16 -14.71
N ILE A 18 5.46 1.86 -14.73
CA ILE A 18 4.60 0.83 -14.13
C ILE A 18 4.49 1.05 -12.61
N THR A 19 5.60 1.32 -11.92
CA THR A 19 5.56 1.63 -10.49
C THR A 19 4.76 2.89 -10.20
N ALA A 20 4.98 3.98 -10.94
CA ALA A 20 4.25 5.23 -10.74
C ALA A 20 2.75 5.09 -10.98
N VAL A 21 2.35 4.36 -12.04
CA VAL A 21 0.95 4.06 -12.33
C VAL A 21 0.35 3.18 -11.24
N GLY A 22 1.05 2.12 -10.81
CA GLY A 22 0.60 1.26 -9.73
C GLY A 22 0.41 2.02 -8.41
N THR A 23 1.37 2.86 -8.02
CA THR A 23 1.29 3.72 -6.84
C THR A 23 0.16 4.75 -6.94
N ALA A 24 -0.10 5.31 -8.13
CA ALA A 24 -1.26 6.19 -8.34
C ALA A 24 -2.60 5.45 -8.17
N ILE A 25 -2.70 4.23 -8.71
CA ILE A 25 -3.88 3.36 -8.54
C ILE A 25 -4.10 3.05 -7.04
N ILE A 26 -3.02 2.72 -6.31
CA ILE A 26 -3.06 2.52 -4.85
C ILE A 26 -3.64 3.76 -4.17
N ALA A 27 -3.12 4.95 -4.50
CA ALA A 27 -3.55 6.21 -3.88
C ALA A 27 -5.04 6.51 -4.14
N VAL A 28 -5.53 6.24 -5.35
CA VAL A 28 -6.96 6.35 -5.70
C VAL A 28 -7.79 5.35 -4.89
N GLY A 29 -7.37 4.08 -4.83
CA GLY A 29 -8.04 3.05 -4.05
C GLY A 29 -8.16 3.40 -2.57
N MET A 30 -7.05 3.81 -1.94
CA MET A 30 -7.02 4.27 -0.54
C MET A 30 -7.94 5.48 -0.31
N THR A 31 -7.99 6.43 -1.26
CA THR A 31 -8.87 7.60 -1.17
C THR A 31 -10.36 7.19 -1.20
N LEU A 32 -10.73 6.22 -2.03
CA LEU A 32 -12.11 5.72 -2.11
C LEU A 32 -12.51 4.90 -0.87
N MET A 33 -11.56 4.16 -0.29
CA MET A 33 -11.74 3.41 0.95
C MET A 33 -11.94 4.31 2.16
N ARG A 34 -11.30 5.49 2.15
CA ARG A 34 -11.37 6.48 3.23
C ARG A 34 -12.74 7.17 3.26
N LYS A 35 -13.74 6.46 3.78
CA LYS A 35 -15.07 6.99 4.11
C LYS A 35 -15.27 6.96 5.61
N GLU A 36 -15.92 7.98 6.13
CA GLU A 36 -16.20 8.12 7.56
C GLU A 36 -16.83 6.84 8.13
N ASN A 37 -16.32 6.42 9.30
CA ASN A 37 -16.80 5.28 10.11
C ASN A 37 -16.64 3.88 9.49
N LEU A 38 -16.11 3.75 8.27
CA LEU A 38 -15.84 2.43 7.68
C LEU A 38 -14.44 1.90 8.00
N GLY A 39 -13.48 2.80 8.25
CA GLY A 39 -12.07 2.45 8.46
C GLY A 39 -11.26 2.47 7.16
N MET A 40 -10.00 2.07 7.25
CA MET A 40 -9.03 2.03 6.14
C MET A 40 -8.00 0.91 6.34
N ASP A 41 -6.99 0.78 5.47
CA ASP A 41 -5.94 -0.22 5.66
C ASP A 41 -5.18 -0.04 6.99
N ALA A 42 -4.71 -1.14 7.56
CA ALA A 42 -4.13 -1.18 8.90
C ALA A 42 -2.93 -0.25 9.08
N PHE A 43 -2.06 -0.18 8.06
CA PHE A 43 -0.87 0.66 8.10
C PHE A 43 -1.23 2.14 8.12
N THR A 44 -2.13 2.58 7.22
CA THR A 44 -2.57 3.97 7.22
C THR A 44 -3.40 4.30 8.47
N ALA A 45 -4.19 3.36 9.01
CA ALA A 45 -4.90 3.55 10.26
C ALA A 45 -3.94 3.80 11.44
N LEU A 46 -2.80 3.10 11.48
CA LEU A 46 -1.74 3.37 12.45
C LEU A 46 -1.17 4.79 12.28
N SER A 47 -0.81 5.19 11.06
CA SER A 47 -0.31 6.55 10.78
C SER A 47 -1.32 7.64 11.16
N VAL A 48 -2.62 7.42 10.91
CA VAL A 48 -3.68 8.35 11.31
C VAL A 48 -3.82 8.42 12.84
N GLY A 49 -3.75 7.28 13.54
CA GLY A 49 -3.77 7.26 15.01
C GLY A 49 -2.61 8.05 15.61
N LEU A 50 -1.39 7.81 15.12
CA LEU A 50 -0.20 8.56 15.51
C LEU A 50 -0.32 10.07 15.22
N SER A 51 -1.05 10.44 14.16
CA SER A 51 -1.27 11.85 13.80
C SER A 51 -2.12 12.63 14.77
N HIS A 52 -2.96 11.97 15.56
CA HIS A 52 -3.70 12.65 16.62
C HIS A 52 -2.81 13.04 17.80
N HIS A 53 -1.63 12.43 17.93
CA HIS A 53 -0.69 12.65 19.02
C HIS A 53 0.48 13.56 18.64
N LEU A 54 0.65 13.87 17.35
CA LEU A 54 1.78 14.67 16.86
C LEU A 54 1.27 15.83 15.99
N PRO A 55 1.80 17.06 16.13
CA PRO A 55 1.38 18.23 15.35
C PRO A 55 1.99 18.25 13.93
N ILE A 56 1.96 17.12 13.24
CA ILE A 56 2.51 16.93 11.89
C ILE A 56 1.46 16.30 10.98
N GLY A 57 1.43 16.71 9.72
CA GLY A 57 0.44 16.21 8.76
C GLY A 57 0.58 14.71 8.46
N LEU A 58 -0.52 14.09 8.05
CA LEU A 58 -0.59 12.66 7.72
C LEU A 58 0.50 12.20 6.74
N GLY A 59 0.79 12.99 5.70
CA GLY A 59 1.84 12.67 4.73
C GLY A 59 3.23 12.55 5.37
N ASN A 60 3.55 13.43 6.33
CA ASN A 60 4.84 13.42 7.00
C ASN A 60 4.98 12.24 7.97
N ILE A 61 3.89 11.87 8.65
CA ILE A 61 3.87 10.69 9.54
C ILE A 61 4.03 9.43 8.72
N GLN A 62 3.25 9.29 7.66
CA GLN A 62 3.32 8.10 6.82
C GLN A 62 4.69 7.96 6.15
N LEU A 63 5.33 9.07 5.74
CA LEU A 63 6.73 9.08 5.33
C LEU A 63 7.66 8.59 6.45
N GLY A 64 7.47 9.08 7.67
CA GLY A 64 8.23 8.63 8.85
C GLY A 64 8.09 7.13 9.10
N ASP A 65 6.86 6.61 9.05
CA ASP A 65 6.59 5.18 9.19
C ASP A 65 7.27 4.38 8.09
N TYR A 66 7.19 4.83 6.83
CA TYR A 66 7.90 4.19 5.72
C TYR A 66 9.42 4.22 5.89
N LEU A 67 9.99 5.30 6.45
CA LEU A 67 11.43 5.40 6.75
C LEU A 67 11.84 4.42 7.87
N ILE A 68 11.05 4.31 8.93
CA ILE A 68 11.29 3.33 10.01
C ILE A 68 11.26 1.91 9.44
N LEU A 69 10.22 1.58 8.66
CA LEU A 69 10.13 0.28 8.01
C LEU A 69 11.25 0.06 7.00
N LEU A 70 11.70 1.10 6.30
CA LEU A 70 12.82 1.01 5.37
C LEU A 70 14.09 0.58 6.10
N VAL A 71 14.41 1.22 7.24
CA VAL A 71 15.57 0.84 8.05
C VAL A 71 15.48 -0.61 8.50
N ILE A 72 14.31 -1.06 8.98
CA ILE A 72 14.08 -2.45 9.37
C ILE A 72 14.31 -3.40 8.19
N VAL A 73 13.74 -3.12 7.03
CA VAL A 73 13.89 -3.96 5.84
C VAL A 73 15.32 -3.98 5.33
N LEU A 74 16.06 -2.88 5.41
CA LEU A 74 17.49 -2.85 5.04
C LEU A 74 18.32 -3.82 5.89
N PHE A 75 18.00 -3.99 7.17
CA PHE A 75 18.66 -4.99 8.03
C PHE A 75 18.19 -6.43 7.78
N MET A 76 16.97 -6.61 7.26
CA MET A 76 16.41 -7.94 7.01
C MET A 76 16.78 -8.51 5.64
N ASP A 77 16.53 -7.74 4.58
CA ASP A 77 16.81 -8.11 3.18
C ASP A 77 16.89 -6.84 2.31
N TYR A 78 18.08 -6.24 2.24
CA TYR A 78 18.31 -5.02 1.46
C TYR A 78 18.05 -5.17 -0.04
N HIS A 79 18.00 -6.40 -0.58
CA HIS A 79 17.73 -6.65 -2.00
C HIS A 79 16.28 -6.33 -2.41
N GLN A 80 15.36 -6.21 -1.45
CA GLN A 80 13.97 -5.83 -1.72
C GLN A 80 13.82 -4.33 -2.04
N ILE A 81 14.82 -3.52 -1.66
CA ILE A 81 14.77 -2.06 -1.76
C ILE A 81 15.35 -1.58 -3.09
N GLY A 82 14.66 -0.63 -3.72
CA GLY A 82 15.09 -0.02 -4.98
C GLY A 82 14.48 1.35 -5.20
N PHE A 83 14.66 1.90 -6.41
CA PHE A 83 14.10 3.22 -6.77
C PHE A 83 12.57 3.25 -6.68
N GLY A 84 11.89 2.13 -6.91
CA GLY A 84 10.45 1.97 -6.74
C GLY A 84 9.97 2.10 -5.28
N THR A 85 10.85 1.83 -4.30
CA THR A 85 10.55 2.08 -2.88
C THR A 85 10.39 3.57 -2.62
N LEU A 86 11.26 4.41 -3.19
CA LEU A 86 11.18 5.88 -3.06
C LEU A 86 9.92 6.44 -3.72
N ILE A 87 9.52 5.89 -4.86
CA ILE A 87 8.25 6.26 -5.52
C ILE A 87 7.06 5.93 -4.60
N ASN A 88 7.06 4.74 -3.99
CA ASN A 88 5.98 4.32 -3.09
C ASN A 88 5.92 5.11 -1.78
N MET A 89 7.05 5.62 -1.27
CA MET A 89 7.04 6.51 -0.11
C MET A 89 6.18 7.76 -0.34
N MET A 90 6.04 8.20 -1.60
CA MET A 90 5.22 9.36 -1.95
C MET A 90 3.73 9.06 -2.04
N VAL A 91 3.29 7.81 -1.83
CA VAL A 91 1.88 7.42 -1.96
C VAL A 91 0.96 8.22 -1.02
N GLY A 92 1.44 8.56 0.17
CA GLY A 92 0.68 9.37 1.14
C GLY A 92 0.32 10.76 0.62
N TYR A 93 1.24 11.40 -0.11
CA TYR A 93 0.94 12.67 -0.80
C TYR A 93 -0.05 12.48 -1.94
N GLY A 94 0.03 11.36 -2.66
CA GLY A 94 -0.95 10.98 -3.67
C GLY A 94 -2.35 10.87 -3.08
N VAL A 95 -2.50 10.17 -1.94
CA VAL A 95 -3.77 10.07 -1.22
C VAL A 95 -4.27 11.44 -0.79
N GLN A 96 -3.41 12.29 -0.24
CA GLN A 96 -3.80 13.64 0.17
C GLN A 96 -4.31 14.46 -1.02
N TYR A 97 -3.59 14.42 -2.15
CA TYR A 97 -4.00 15.08 -3.39
C TYR A 97 -5.35 14.56 -3.87
N PHE A 98 -5.51 13.25 -4.07
CA PHE A 98 -6.77 12.67 -4.52
C PHE A 98 -7.91 12.91 -3.54
N THR A 99 -7.65 12.93 -2.22
CA THR A 99 -8.66 13.25 -1.21
C THR A 99 -9.17 14.68 -1.38
N LEU A 100 -8.31 15.65 -1.67
CA LEU A 100 -8.75 17.03 -1.95
C LEU A 100 -9.63 17.11 -3.19
N TRP A 101 -9.26 16.39 -4.25
CA TRP A 101 -10.02 16.37 -5.50
C TRP A 101 -11.35 15.63 -5.37
N PHE A 102 -11.34 14.40 -4.85
CA PHE A 102 -12.55 13.57 -4.75
C PHE A 102 -13.43 13.93 -3.55
N GLY A 103 -12.85 14.46 -2.47
CA GLY A 103 -13.57 14.78 -1.23
C GLY A 103 -14.65 15.83 -1.43
N ALA A 104 -14.47 16.75 -2.39
CA ALA A 104 -15.48 17.74 -2.75
C ALA A 104 -16.70 17.13 -3.48
N TYR A 105 -16.54 16.00 -4.18
CA TYR A 105 -17.57 15.44 -5.07
C TYR A 105 -18.18 14.12 -4.59
N LEU A 106 -17.48 13.36 -3.72
CA LEU A 106 -17.90 12.01 -3.28
C LEU A 106 -18.32 11.97 -1.80
N VAL A 107 -19.22 12.89 -1.43
CA VAL A 107 -19.87 12.93 -0.11
C VAL A 107 -21.13 12.07 -0.17
N PHE A 108 -21.10 10.92 0.48
CA PHE A 108 -22.24 10.00 0.54
C PHE A 108 -22.89 10.05 1.92
N THR A 109 -24.21 10.19 1.99
CA THR A 109 -24.97 10.10 3.24
C THR A 109 -25.39 8.66 3.56
N SER A 110 -25.71 7.86 2.53
CA SER A 110 -26.10 6.46 2.69
C SER A 110 -24.92 5.56 3.05
N PHE A 111 -25.07 4.79 4.14
CA PHE A 111 -24.11 3.78 4.56
C PHE A 111 -23.78 2.77 3.45
N TRP A 112 -24.79 2.31 2.72
CA TRP A 112 -24.61 1.32 1.65
C TRP A 112 -23.77 1.85 0.49
N LEU A 113 -23.91 3.13 0.15
CA LEU A 113 -23.07 3.77 -0.86
C LEU A 113 -21.63 3.94 -0.36
N LYS A 114 -21.44 4.34 0.91
CA LYS A 114 -20.10 4.37 1.52
C LYS A 114 -19.42 3.00 1.43
N LEU A 115 -20.14 1.93 1.78
CA LEU A 115 -19.64 0.56 1.76
C LEU A 115 -19.29 0.09 0.34
N LEU A 116 -20.18 0.33 -0.63
CA LEU A 116 -19.95 -0.02 -2.03
C LEU A 116 -18.66 0.63 -2.57
N PHE A 117 -18.50 1.93 -2.36
CA PHE A 117 -17.30 2.65 -2.80
C PHE A 117 -16.04 2.22 -2.03
N ALA A 118 -16.16 1.86 -0.76
CA ALA A 118 -15.04 1.33 0.01
C ALA A 118 -14.59 -0.04 -0.50
N VAL A 119 -15.52 -0.92 -0.86
CA VAL A 119 -15.22 -2.23 -1.47
C VAL A 119 -14.58 -2.05 -2.85
N LEU A 120 -15.13 -1.16 -3.69
CA LEU A 120 -14.51 -0.84 -4.99
C LEU A 120 -13.11 -0.26 -4.82
N GLY A 121 -12.93 0.65 -3.86
CA GLY A 121 -11.64 1.20 -3.49
C GLY A 121 -10.64 0.13 -3.06
N PHE A 122 -11.07 -0.86 -2.27
CA PHE A 122 -10.24 -2.00 -1.86
C PHE A 122 -9.79 -2.87 -3.04
N LEU A 123 -10.69 -3.13 -4.00
CA LEU A 123 -10.34 -3.87 -5.20
C LEU A 123 -9.31 -3.09 -6.04
N ILE A 124 -9.52 -1.79 -6.24
CA ILE A 124 -8.58 -0.92 -6.96
C ILE A 124 -7.23 -0.88 -6.25
N PHE A 125 -7.23 -0.74 -4.92
CA PHE A 125 -6.03 -0.74 -4.08
C PHE A 125 -5.20 -2.02 -4.26
N THR A 126 -5.83 -3.20 -4.15
CA THR A 126 -5.12 -4.48 -4.28
C THR A 126 -4.60 -4.74 -5.70
N VAL A 127 -5.32 -4.28 -6.72
CA VAL A 127 -4.83 -4.27 -8.12
C VAL A 127 -3.61 -3.37 -8.24
N GLY A 128 -3.65 -2.16 -7.67
CA GLY A 128 -2.53 -1.22 -7.68
C GLY A 128 -1.26 -1.81 -7.03
N ILE A 129 -1.42 -2.53 -5.90
CA ILE A 129 -0.33 -3.27 -5.26
C ILE A 129 0.29 -4.29 -6.24
N ALA A 130 -0.53 -5.14 -6.85
CA ALA A 130 -0.04 -6.15 -7.79
C ALA A 130 0.67 -5.53 -9.00
N VAL A 131 0.12 -4.43 -9.55
CA VAL A 131 0.71 -3.71 -10.69
C VAL A 131 2.07 -3.13 -10.34
N TYR A 132 2.22 -2.41 -9.22
CA TYR A 132 3.52 -1.80 -8.92
C TYR A 132 4.58 -2.88 -8.59
N MET A 133 4.21 -3.94 -7.85
CA MET A 133 5.15 -5.01 -7.48
C MET A 133 5.69 -5.74 -8.71
N SER A 134 4.91 -5.80 -9.79
CA SER A 134 5.30 -6.41 -11.05
C SER A 134 6.46 -5.73 -11.77
N ALA A 135 6.68 -4.44 -11.51
CA ALA A 135 7.77 -3.69 -12.11
C ALA A 135 9.15 -4.22 -11.68
N LYS A 136 9.23 -5.01 -10.58
CA LYS A 136 10.48 -5.52 -10.00
C LYS A 136 11.53 -4.40 -9.84
N PHE A 137 11.08 -3.21 -9.44
CA PHE A 137 11.89 -1.97 -9.37
C PHE A 137 12.22 -1.55 -7.93
N GLY A 138 12.03 -2.47 -6.97
CA GLY A 138 12.03 -2.19 -5.54
C GLY A 138 10.60 -2.16 -5.00
N VAL A 139 10.40 -2.81 -3.86
CA VAL A 139 9.10 -2.96 -3.20
C VAL A 139 8.96 -1.91 -2.10
N SER A 140 7.73 -1.48 -1.77
CA SER A 140 7.54 -0.58 -0.62
C SER A 140 8.07 -1.24 0.66
N SER A 141 8.60 -0.46 1.60
CA SER A 141 9.16 -1.04 2.84
C SER A 141 8.11 -1.81 3.65
N TYR A 142 6.84 -1.40 3.58
CA TYR A 142 5.73 -2.16 4.15
C TYR A 142 5.48 -3.49 3.42
N ASP A 143 5.48 -3.47 2.09
CA ASP A 143 5.17 -4.64 1.27
C ASP A 143 6.32 -5.63 1.15
N ALA A 144 7.55 -5.22 1.48
CA ALA A 144 8.71 -6.10 1.52
C ALA A 144 8.68 -7.08 2.71
N ILE A 145 7.95 -6.77 3.79
CA ILE A 145 7.92 -7.59 5.02
C ILE A 145 7.35 -8.99 4.73
N ALA A 146 6.18 -9.07 4.09
CA ALA A 146 5.52 -10.35 3.82
C ALA A 146 6.35 -11.30 2.92
N PRO A 147 6.96 -10.86 1.80
CA PRO A 147 7.86 -11.69 1.01
C PRO A 147 9.09 -12.17 1.79
N ILE A 148 9.71 -11.32 2.61
CA ILE A 148 10.89 -11.68 3.41
C ILE A 148 10.53 -12.81 4.39
N PHE A 149 9.45 -12.65 5.13
CA PHE A 149 9.02 -13.66 6.11
C PHE A 149 8.45 -14.92 5.45
N SER A 150 7.76 -14.79 4.32
CA SER A 150 7.33 -15.94 3.51
C SER A 150 8.52 -16.80 3.09
N LYS A 151 9.61 -16.19 2.61
CA LYS A 151 10.85 -16.90 2.27
C LYS A 151 11.52 -17.51 3.51
N LYS A 152 11.58 -16.78 4.62
CA LYS A 152 12.27 -17.21 5.85
C LYS A 152 11.57 -18.36 6.58
N PHE A 153 10.24 -18.35 6.63
CA PHE A 153 9.43 -19.36 7.33
C PHE A 153 8.80 -20.41 6.41
N HIS A 154 9.03 -20.31 5.09
CA HIS A 154 8.44 -21.18 4.08
C HIS A 154 6.90 -21.22 4.14
N MET A 155 6.30 -20.10 4.52
CA MET A 155 4.84 -19.92 4.57
C MET A 155 4.36 -19.23 3.29
N PRO A 156 3.13 -19.51 2.83
CA PRO A 156 2.59 -18.83 1.66
C PRO A 156 2.45 -17.32 1.91
N TYR A 157 2.70 -16.53 0.87
CA TYR A 157 2.69 -15.07 0.92
C TYR A 157 1.40 -14.51 1.54
N TRP A 158 0.23 -14.97 1.08
CA TRP A 158 -1.05 -14.49 1.60
C TRP A 158 -1.18 -14.65 3.11
N SER A 159 -0.70 -15.76 3.70
CA SER A 159 -0.82 -16.00 5.15
C SER A 159 0.06 -15.06 5.95
N VAL A 160 1.31 -14.86 5.51
CA VAL A 160 2.23 -13.92 6.17
C VAL A 160 1.70 -12.50 6.06
N ARG A 161 1.11 -12.14 4.91
CA ARG A 161 0.53 -10.83 4.70
C ARG A 161 -0.67 -10.55 5.61
N VAL A 162 -1.54 -11.53 5.82
CA VAL A 162 -2.65 -11.41 6.78
C VAL A 162 -2.14 -11.25 8.20
N ILE A 163 -1.14 -12.04 8.62
CA ILE A 163 -0.53 -11.90 9.95
C ILE A 163 0.05 -10.50 10.14
N GLN A 164 0.80 -10.00 9.14
CA GLN A 164 1.34 -8.65 9.15
C GLN A 164 0.24 -7.61 9.32
N ASP A 165 -0.78 -7.62 8.46
CA ASP A 165 -1.84 -6.60 8.48
C ASP A 165 -2.64 -6.66 9.80
N VAL A 166 -2.88 -7.84 10.36
CA VAL A 166 -3.54 -7.99 11.67
C VAL A 166 -2.68 -7.41 12.80
N LEU A 167 -1.35 -7.60 12.77
CA LEU A 167 -0.45 -6.98 13.74
C LEU A 167 -0.46 -5.46 13.63
N PHE A 168 -0.41 -4.91 12.42
CA PHE A 168 -0.53 -3.46 12.21
C PHE A 168 -1.90 -2.93 12.63
N MET A 169 -2.98 -3.69 12.43
CA MET A 169 -4.32 -3.31 12.88
C MET A 169 -4.37 -3.26 14.40
N PHE A 170 -3.74 -4.22 15.09
CA PHE A 170 -3.62 -4.19 16.54
C PHE A 170 -2.80 -2.98 17.04
N LEU A 171 -1.69 -2.65 16.38
CA LEU A 171 -0.92 -1.45 16.69
C LEU A 171 -1.74 -0.16 16.44
N ALA A 172 -2.49 -0.11 15.34
CA ALA A 172 -3.38 1.00 15.03
C ALA A 172 -4.44 1.18 16.12
N PHE A 173 -4.95 0.08 16.68
CA PHE A 173 -5.93 0.12 17.77
C PHE A 173 -5.34 0.78 19.00
N LEU A 174 -4.12 0.40 19.38
CA LEU A 174 -3.40 0.99 20.50
C LEU A 174 -3.09 2.47 20.27
N ALA A 175 -2.81 2.87 19.04
CA ALA A 175 -2.57 4.25 18.63
C ALA A 175 -3.85 5.09 18.45
N SER A 176 -5.03 4.57 18.83
CA SER A 176 -6.33 5.24 18.60
C SER A 176 -6.61 5.59 17.14
N GLY A 177 -6.14 4.73 16.22
CA GLY A 177 -6.39 4.82 14.79
C GLY A 177 -7.84 4.48 14.42
N PRO A 178 -8.31 4.95 13.25
CA PRO A 178 -9.68 4.72 12.79
C PRO A 178 -9.87 3.28 12.31
N ILE A 179 -10.19 2.38 13.23
CA ILE A 179 -10.51 0.98 12.92
C ILE A 179 -12.02 0.83 12.75
N GLY A 180 -12.41 0.41 11.55
CA GLY A 180 -13.80 0.07 11.24
C GLY A 180 -13.92 -1.28 10.55
N ILE A 181 -15.13 -1.59 10.07
CA ILE A 181 -15.43 -2.86 9.40
C ILE A 181 -14.53 -3.11 8.18
N MET A 182 -14.21 -2.06 7.42
CA MET A 182 -13.32 -2.17 6.27
C MET A 182 -11.90 -2.49 6.71
N THR A 183 -11.38 -1.90 7.79
CA THR A 183 -10.03 -2.22 8.29
C THR A 183 -9.86 -3.71 8.57
N ILE A 184 -10.88 -4.33 9.18
CA ILE A 184 -10.87 -5.77 9.46
C ILE A 184 -10.89 -6.56 8.15
N ILE A 185 -11.80 -6.23 7.23
CA ILE A 185 -11.90 -6.91 5.92
C ILE A 185 -10.59 -6.78 5.15
N ILE A 186 -10.01 -5.58 5.07
CA ILE A 186 -8.76 -5.32 4.35
C ILE A 186 -7.63 -6.14 4.98
N SER A 187 -7.50 -6.13 6.31
CA SER A 187 -6.40 -6.83 6.99
C SER A 187 -6.44 -8.35 6.79
N LEU A 188 -7.64 -8.92 6.61
CA LEU A 188 -7.83 -10.36 6.38
C LEU A 188 -7.80 -10.74 4.89
N CYS A 189 -8.16 -9.83 3.99
CA CYS A 189 -8.34 -10.14 2.58
C CYS A 189 -7.27 -9.55 1.66
N SER A 190 -6.49 -8.55 2.07
CA SER A 190 -5.48 -7.89 1.24
C SER A 190 -4.49 -8.90 0.63
N GLY A 191 -3.92 -9.79 1.44
CA GLY A 191 -2.96 -10.81 1.03
C GLY A 191 -3.49 -11.71 -0.09
N PRO A 192 -4.61 -12.43 0.14
CA PRO A 192 -5.24 -13.27 -0.88
C PRO A 192 -5.58 -12.52 -2.18
N PHE A 193 -6.09 -11.28 -2.10
CA PHE A 193 -6.44 -10.50 -3.29
C PHE A 193 -5.21 -10.04 -4.08
N VAL A 194 -4.16 -9.56 -3.40
CA VAL A 194 -2.90 -9.19 -4.06
C VAL A 194 -2.28 -10.40 -4.77
N GLU A 195 -2.30 -11.57 -4.14
CA GLU A 195 -1.81 -12.81 -4.75
C GLU A 195 -2.70 -13.26 -5.94
N PHE A 196 -4.01 -13.09 -5.83
CA PHE A 196 -4.96 -13.36 -6.92
C PHE A 196 -4.67 -12.50 -8.15
N TRP A 197 -4.53 -11.19 -7.98
CA TRP A 197 -4.21 -10.26 -9.07
C TRP A 197 -2.84 -10.51 -9.66
N GLY A 198 -1.84 -10.76 -8.81
CA GLY A 198 -0.48 -11.06 -9.27
C GLY A 198 -0.40 -12.30 -10.16
N ARG A 199 -1.20 -13.33 -9.86
CA ARG A 199 -1.34 -14.53 -10.71
C ARG A 199 -2.07 -14.24 -12.03
N HIS A 200 -3.21 -13.54 -11.98
CA HIS A 200 -4.01 -13.27 -13.19
C HIS A 200 -3.34 -12.31 -14.17
N LEU A 201 -2.57 -11.37 -13.67
CA LEU A 201 -1.85 -10.41 -14.49
C LEU A 201 -0.51 -10.98 -15.01
N ASN A 202 -0.16 -12.25 -14.71
CA ASN A 202 1.14 -12.88 -15.00
C ASN A 202 2.34 -12.08 -14.43
N LEU A 203 2.15 -11.42 -13.29
CA LEU A 203 3.13 -10.49 -12.72
C LEU A 203 4.03 -11.15 -11.66
N ILE A 204 3.61 -12.30 -11.11
CA ILE A 204 4.38 -13.08 -10.14
C ILE A 204 4.80 -14.40 -10.82
N GLN A 205 5.99 -14.38 -11.41
CA GLN A 205 6.80 -15.56 -11.74
C GLN A 205 8.11 -15.44 -10.95
#